data_AF-T1ABS1-F1
#
_entry.id   AF-T1ABS1-F1
#
_cell.length_a   1.000
_cell.length_b   1.000
_cell.length_c   1.000
_cell.angle_alpha   90.00
_cell.angle_beta   90.00
_cell.angle_gamma   90.00
#
_symmetry.space_group_name_H-M   'P 1'
#
loop_
_entity.id
_entity.type
_entity.pdbx_description
1 polymer ?
#
loop_
_entity_poly.entity_id
_entity_poly.type
_entity_poly.pdbx_seq_one_letter_code
_entity_poly.pdbx_strand_id
1 'polypeptide(L)'
;GLQKEFGPERVIDTPLSKRGSSARAIGMALYGLKPVAEIQFMDFIYPAFDQIVSELAKFRYRSGGQYPCHVVVRAPYGGGIRGGLYHSQSTEAYFAHTAGLKVVIPSTRPTRKDCS
;
A
#
# COMPACT_ATOMS: atom_id res chain seq x y z
N GLY A 1 -10.53 -18.45 -4.57
CA GLY A 1 -10.30 -17.03 -4.25
C GLY A 1 -9.65 -16.95 -2.89
N LEU A 2 -8.73 -16.00 -2.67
CA LEU A 2 -7.83 -15.99 -1.50
C LEU A 2 -8.58 -16.11 -0.16
N GLN A 3 -9.73 -15.43 0.00
CA GLN A 3 -10.54 -15.53 1.23
C GLN A 3 -11.11 -16.93 1.47
N LYS A 4 -11.50 -17.67 0.41
CA LYS A 4 -11.99 -19.06 0.55
C LYS A 4 -10.87 -20.03 0.95
N GLU A 5 -9.63 -19.73 0.58
CA GLU A 5 -8.47 -20.59 0.83
C GLU A 5 -7.81 -20.30 2.19
N PHE A 6 -7.68 -19.02 2.56
CA PHE A 6 -6.97 -18.59 3.77
C PHE A 6 -7.89 -18.10 4.90
N GLY A 7 -9.20 -18.04 4.65
CA GLY A 7 -10.20 -17.64 5.63
C GLY A 7 -10.36 -16.11 5.81
N PRO A 8 -11.43 -15.70 6.49
CA PRO A 8 -11.78 -14.30 6.70
C PRO A 8 -10.81 -13.56 7.64
N GLU A 9 -10.04 -14.26 8.47
CA GLU A 9 -9.05 -13.63 9.34
C GLU A 9 -7.80 -13.16 8.59
N ARG A 10 -7.55 -13.71 7.39
CA ARG A 10 -6.37 -13.42 6.56
C ARG A 10 -6.68 -12.51 5.40
N VAL A 11 -7.93 -12.52 4.91
CA VAL A 11 -8.39 -11.71 3.79
C VAL A 11 -9.68 -11.03 4.20
N ILE A 12 -9.56 -9.75 4.54
CA ILE A 12 -10.61 -8.95 5.15
C ILE A 12 -11.00 -7.82 4.20
N ASP A 13 -12.30 -7.70 3.93
CA ASP A 13 -12.83 -6.54 3.26
C ASP A 13 -12.86 -5.34 4.22
N THR A 14 -12.25 -4.25 3.79
CA THR A 14 -12.21 -3.01 4.59
C THR A 14 -13.35 -2.07 4.20
N PRO A 15 -13.85 -1.22 5.12
CA PRO A 15 -14.70 -0.09 4.74
C PRO A 15 -14.07 0.75 3.63
N LEU A 16 -14.88 1.51 2.89
CA LEU A 16 -14.45 2.34 1.76
C LEU A 16 -13.65 3.60 2.19
N SER A 17 -12.64 3.42 3.04
CA SER A 17 -11.77 4.45 3.57
C SER A 17 -10.32 4.06 3.36
N LYS A 18 -9.65 4.77 2.45
CA LYS A 18 -8.24 4.51 2.11
C LYS A 18 -7.32 4.91 3.27
N ARG A 19 -7.67 6.00 3.96
CA ARG A 19 -7.01 6.42 5.21
C ARG A 19 -7.15 5.35 6.29
N GLY A 20 -8.36 4.86 6.53
CA GLY A 20 -8.64 3.84 7.55
C GLY A 20 -7.96 2.51 7.24
N SER A 21 -7.99 2.09 5.97
CA SER A 21 -7.30 0.87 5.52
C SER A 21 -5.78 0.96 5.74
N SER A 22 -5.16 2.09 5.37
CA SER A 22 -3.71 2.29 5.54
C SER A 22 -3.32 2.41 7.03
N ALA A 23 -4.08 3.15 7.83
CA ALA A 23 -3.85 3.27 9.27
C ALA A 23 -3.98 1.91 9.97
N ARG A 24 -4.98 1.10 9.60
CA ARG A 24 -5.16 -0.25 10.14
C ARG A 24 -3.99 -1.15 9.75
N ALA A 25 -3.51 -1.07 8.51
CA ALA A 25 -2.33 -1.81 8.08
C ALA A 25 -1.08 -1.42 8.88
N ILE A 26 -0.85 -0.13 9.11
CA ILE A 26 0.25 0.35 9.97
C ILE A 26 0.12 -0.24 11.37
N GLY A 27 -1.06 -0.16 12.01
CA GLY A 27 -1.29 -0.72 13.34
C GLY A 27 -1.06 -2.23 13.40
N MET A 28 -1.53 -2.97 12.39
CA MET A 28 -1.28 -4.41 12.27
C MET A 28 0.22 -4.73 12.12
N ALA A 29 0.95 -3.93 11.35
CA ALA A 29 2.39 -4.10 11.19
C ALA A 29 3.16 -3.81 12.48
N LEU A 30 2.76 -2.77 13.22
CA LEU A 30 3.34 -2.45 14.53
C LEU A 30 3.06 -3.53 15.58
N TYR A 31 1.93 -4.24 15.46
CA TYR A 31 1.61 -5.41 16.27
C TYR A 31 2.45 -6.66 15.90
N GLY A 32 3.13 -6.65 14.75
CA GLY A 32 3.99 -7.75 14.28
C GLY A 32 3.43 -8.55 13.11
N LEU A 33 2.29 -8.14 12.52
CA LEU A 33 1.78 -8.75 11.29
C LEU A 33 2.51 -8.20 10.05
N LYS A 34 2.30 -8.84 8.90
CA LYS A 34 2.84 -8.41 7.59
C LYS A 34 1.72 -8.12 6.61
N PRO A 35 0.98 -7.02 6.79
CA PRO A 35 -0.20 -6.72 5.99
C PRO A 35 0.14 -6.31 4.57
N VAL A 36 -0.70 -6.77 3.64
CA VAL A 36 -0.73 -6.33 2.25
C VAL A 36 -2.04 -5.56 2.07
N ALA A 37 -1.95 -4.23 2.10
CA ALA A 37 -3.08 -3.35 1.90
C ALA A 37 -3.30 -3.09 0.40
N GLU A 38 -4.56 -2.98 -0.01
CA GLU A 38 -4.94 -2.69 -1.38
C GLU A 38 -5.72 -1.37 -1.45
N ILE A 39 -5.34 -0.55 -2.44
CA ILE A 39 -6.08 0.63 -2.85
C ILE A 39 -6.60 0.34 -4.25
N GLN A 40 -7.91 0.49 -4.46
CA GLN A 40 -8.57 0.09 -5.70
C GLN A 40 -7.97 0.73 -6.96
N PHE A 41 -7.58 2.00 -6.88
CA PHE A 41 -6.87 2.73 -7.94
C PHE A 41 -5.91 3.74 -7.31
N MET A 42 -4.75 3.96 -7.93
CA MET A 42 -3.75 4.89 -7.43
C MET A 42 -4.26 6.33 -7.36
N ASP A 43 -5.22 6.71 -8.21
CA ASP A 43 -5.94 7.99 -8.14
C ASP A 43 -6.67 8.21 -6.80
N PHE A 44 -7.00 7.14 -6.06
CA PHE A 44 -7.65 7.21 -4.76
C PHE A 44 -6.69 7.10 -3.58
N ILE A 45 -5.39 7.21 -3.81
CA ILE A 45 -4.38 7.13 -2.75
C ILE A 45 -4.31 8.40 -1.88
N TYR A 46 -4.76 9.55 -2.41
CA TYR A 46 -4.63 10.84 -1.73
C TYR A 46 -5.21 10.91 -0.31
N PRO A 47 -6.39 10.32 -0.01
CA PRO A 47 -6.89 10.28 1.37
C PRO A 47 -5.99 9.49 2.34
N ALA A 48 -5.19 8.55 1.83
CA ALA A 48 -4.22 7.77 2.60
C ALA A 48 -2.81 8.41 2.63
N PHE A 49 -2.61 9.51 1.90
CA PHE A 49 -1.28 10.09 1.69
C PHE A 49 -0.55 10.41 3.00
N ASP A 50 -1.24 11.07 3.93
CA ASP A 50 -0.69 11.37 5.25
C ASP A 50 -0.26 10.11 6.01
N GLN A 51 -1.08 9.05 6.01
CA GLN A 51 -0.73 7.80 6.68
C GLN A 51 0.48 7.12 6.06
N ILE A 52 0.64 7.22 4.74
CA ILE A 52 1.78 6.62 4.03
C ILE A 52 3.05 7.46 4.24
N VAL A 53 2.96 8.77 4.09
CA VAL A 53 4.12 9.67 4.06
C VAL A 53 4.55 10.12 5.45
N SER A 54 3.60 10.46 6.31
CA SER A 54 3.89 10.96 7.67
C SER A 54 4.18 9.82 8.63
N GLU A 55 3.43 8.73 8.54
CA GLU A 55 3.50 7.63 9.51
C GLU A 55 4.29 6.44 8.97
N LEU A 56 3.79 5.72 7.97
CA LEU A 56 4.39 4.48 7.45
C LEU A 56 5.88 4.67 7.10
N ALA A 57 6.20 5.69 6.31
CA ALA A 57 7.56 5.95 5.85
C ALA A 57 8.55 6.25 6.98
N LYS A 58 8.07 6.88 8.06
CA LYS A 58 8.93 7.44 9.12
C LYS A 58 8.99 6.58 10.37
N PHE A 59 8.11 5.59 10.54
CA PHE A 59 7.99 4.80 11.78
C PHE A 59 9.31 4.16 12.23
N ARG A 60 10.06 3.54 11.30
CA ARG A 60 11.37 2.95 11.63
C ARG A 60 12.37 4.02 12.09
N TYR A 61 12.40 5.18 11.43
CA TYR A 61 13.32 6.26 11.76
C TYR A 61 12.96 6.94 13.09
N ARG A 62 11.70 7.33 13.28
CA ARG A 62 11.23 8.03 14.50
C ARG A 62 11.35 7.19 15.76
N SER A 63 11.32 5.86 15.63
CA SER A 63 11.43 4.92 16.74
C SER A 63 12.87 4.47 17.03
N GLY A 64 13.87 4.97 16.30
CA GLY A 64 15.24 4.48 16.42
C GLY A 64 15.37 2.98 16.07
N GLY A 65 14.50 2.47 15.21
CA GLY A 65 14.46 1.06 14.81
C GLY A 65 13.64 0.13 15.70
N GLN A 66 13.07 0.60 16.81
CA GLN A 66 12.26 -0.22 17.72
C GLN A 66 10.96 -0.73 17.06
N TYR A 67 10.39 0.06 16.15
CA TYR A 67 9.13 -0.26 15.48
C TYR A 67 9.28 -0.26 13.95
N PRO A 68 9.75 -1.37 13.35
CA PRO A 68 9.80 -1.51 11.91
C PRO A 68 8.39 -1.76 11.34
N CYS A 69 7.87 -0.80 10.57
CA CYS A 69 6.52 -0.89 9.99
C CYS A 69 6.55 -1.57 8.62
N HIS A 70 6.35 -2.89 8.60
CA HIS A 70 6.37 -3.70 7.38
C HIS A 70 4.99 -3.78 6.71
N VAL A 71 4.68 -2.85 5.81
CA VAL A 71 3.43 -2.84 5.05
C VAL A 71 3.74 -2.82 3.55
N VAL A 72 3.01 -3.62 2.77
CA VAL A 72 2.97 -3.50 1.31
C VAL A 72 1.65 -2.84 0.92
N VAL A 73 1.71 -1.71 0.22
CA VAL A 73 0.53 -1.04 -0.36
C VAL A 73 0.53 -1.31 -1.85
N ARG A 74 -0.52 -1.95 -2.36
CA ARG A 74 -0.71 -2.21 -3.79
C ARG A 74 -1.82 -1.33 -4.35
N ALA A 75 -1.56 -0.72 -5.49
CA ALA A 75 -2.56 0.04 -6.24
C ALA A 75 -2.32 -0.14 -7.74
N PRO A 76 -3.35 -0.48 -8.53
CA PRO A 76 -3.24 -0.41 -9.98
C PRO A 76 -3.19 1.06 -10.41
N TYR A 77 -2.40 1.34 -11.44
CA TYR A 77 -2.16 2.68 -11.96
C TYR A 77 -1.84 2.63 -13.47
N GLY A 78 -1.77 3.80 -14.11
CA GLY A 78 -1.36 3.94 -15.51
C GLY A 78 -2.52 4.07 -16.49
N GLY A 79 -2.23 4.70 -17.64
CA GLY A 79 -3.20 5.02 -18.68
C GLY A 79 -3.38 3.95 -19.75
N GLY A 80 -4.00 4.33 -20.88
CA GLY A 80 -4.16 3.46 -22.05
C GLY A 80 -5.41 2.57 -22.07
N ILE A 81 -6.23 2.59 -21.01
CA ILE A 81 -7.43 1.75 -20.86
C ILE A 81 -8.75 2.53 -20.88
N ARG A 82 -8.74 3.79 -21.33
CA ARG A 82 -9.91 4.70 -21.29
C ARG A 82 -10.46 4.95 -19.87
N GLY A 83 -9.59 4.90 -18.85
CA GLY A 83 -9.96 5.10 -17.43
C GLY A 83 -10.35 6.54 -17.04
N GLY A 84 -10.10 7.53 -17.90
CA GLY A 84 -10.43 8.93 -17.64
C GLY A 84 -9.68 9.50 -16.43
N LEU A 85 -10.21 10.57 -15.84
CA LEU A 85 -9.51 11.41 -14.87
C LEU A 85 -9.11 10.72 -13.56
N TYR A 86 -9.84 9.69 -13.14
CA TYR A 86 -9.70 9.04 -11.82
C TYR A 86 -9.33 7.56 -11.88
N HIS A 87 -8.91 7.06 -13.04
CA HIS A 87 -8.45 5.66 -13.21
C HIS A 87 -7.28 5.56 -14.19
N SER A 88 -6.43 6.59 -14.27
CA SER A 88 -5.31 6.59 -15.23
C SER A 88 -4.10 7.40 -14.81
N GLN A 89 -4.16 8.07 -13.65
CA GLN A 89 -3.04 8.87 -13.20
C GLN A 89 -1.83 8.00 -12.81
N SER A 90 -0.65 8.60 -12.94
CA SER A 90 0.63 8.03 -12.50
C SER A 90 1.22 8.98 -11.47
N THR A 91 1.04 8.64 -10.20
CA THR A 91 1.33 9.51 -9.04
C THR A 91 2.49 8.97 -8.19
N GLU A 92 3.27 8.06 -8.75
CA GLU A 92 4.42 7.40 -8.12
C GLU A 92 5.50 8.39 -7.66
N ALA A 93 5.63 9.53 -8.36
CA ALA A 93 6.61 10.56 -8.05
C ALA A 93 6.50 11.05 -6.59
N TYR A 94 5.29 11.25 -6.07
CA TYR A 94 5.12 11.70 -4.68
C TYR A 94 5.69 10.70 -3.66
N PHE A 95 5.56 9.40 -3.95
CA PHE A 95 6.07 8.35 -3.07
C PHE A 95 7.55 8.11 -3.28
N ALA A 96 8.05 8.24 -4.51
CA ALA A 96 9.47 8.12 -4.83
C ALA A 96 10.30 9.23 -4.16
N HIS A 97 9.72 10.44 -4.00
CA HIS A 97 10.33 11.54 -3.27
C HIS A 97 10.22 11.44 -1.75
N THR A 98 9.50 10.46 -1.22
CA THR A 98 9.33 10.28 0.22
C THR A 98 10.38 9.32 0.78
N ALA A 99 11.32 9.85 1.55
CA ALA A 99 12.33 9.03 2.23
C ALA A 99 11.67 8.01 3.18
N GLY A 100 12.16 6.77 3.14
CA GLY A 100 11.64 5.65 3.95
C GLY A 100 10.66 4.74 3.21
N LEU A 101 10.23 5.12 2.00
CA LEU A 101 9.42 4.26 1.12
C LEU A 101 10.29 3.59 0.06
N LYS A 102 9.89 2.37 -0.33
CA LYS A 102 10.37 1.70 -1.53
C LYS A 102 9.22 1.62 -2.53
N VAL A 103 9.39 2.25 -3.68
CA VAL A 103 8.42 2.23 -4.78
C VAL A 103 8.85 1.20 -5.81
N VAL A 104 7.94 0.30 -6.18
CA VAL A 104 8.20 -0.78 -7.14
C VAL A 104 7.12 -0.77 -8.21
N ILE A 105 7.53 -0.75 -9.47
CA ILE A 105 6.66 -0.79 -10.64
C ILE A 105 7.09 -1.97 -11.52
N PRO A 106 6.34 -3.08 -11.53
CA PRO A 106 6.59 -4.18 -12.45
C PRO A 106 6.03 -3.88 -13.85
N SER A 107 6.76 -4.27 -14.90
CA SER A 107 6.35 -4.10 -16.31
C SER A 107 6.14 -5.42 -17.07
N THR A 108 6.61 -6.53 -16.50
CA THR A 108 6.47 -7.89 -17.05
C THR A 108 5.76 -8.77 -16.03
N ARG A 109 5.27 -9.94 -16.45
CA ARG A 109 4.68 -10.89 -15.50
C ARG A 109 5.76 -11.28 -14.49
N PRO A 110 5.58 -11.00 -13.20
CA PRO A 110 6.57 -11.37 -12.21
C PRO A 110 6.59 -12.90 -12.11
N THR A 111 7.78 -13.49 -12.24
CA THR A 111 8.02 -14.81 -11.66
C THR A 111 7.84 -14.69 -10.14
N ARG A 112 7.35 -15.75 -9.49
CA ARG A 112 6.67 -15.79 -8.17
C ARG A 112 7.36 -15.09 -6.96
N LYS A 113 8.51 -14.41 -7.11
CA LYS A 113 9.36 -13.88 -6.03
C LYS A 113 9.93 -12.46 -6.22
N ASP A 114 9.74 -11.78 -7.35
CA ASP A 114 10.63 -10.64 -7.67
C ASP A 114 10.27 -9.30 -6.98
N CYS A 115 9.14 -9.20 -6.28
CA CYS A 115 8.65 -7.92 -5.73
C CYS A 115 8.21 -7.97 -4.26
N SER A 116 8.57 -9.02 -3.51
CA SER A 116 8.28 -9.14 -2.05
C SER A 116 9.39 -8.60 -1.18
#